data_AF-A0A355H8J0-F1
#
_entry.id   AF-A0A355H8J0-F1
#
_cell.length_a   1.000
_cell.length_b   1.000
_cell.length_c   1.000
_cell.angle_alpha   90.00
_cell.angle_beta   90.00
_cell.angle_gamma   90.00
#
_symmetry.space_group_name_H-M   'P 1'
#
loop_
_entity.id
_entity.type
_entity.pdbx_description
1 polymer ?
#
loop_
_entity_poly.entity_id
_entity_poly.type
_entity_poly.pdbx_seq_one_letter_code
_entity_poly.pdbx_strand_id
1 'polypeptide(L)' 'MNLNTHPTTEINQKATQILFQQMGVVDTFRFFNQFTLGSGDYTKERHQWLDDLSLQDIVAEIKTRRN' A
#
# COMPACT_ATOMS: atom_id res chain seq x y z
N MET A 1 22.60 -31.14 -12.53
CA MET A 1 22.11 -30.26 -11.45
C MET A 1 20.60 -30.26 -11.50
N ASN A 2 19.92 -30.62 -10.41
CA ASN A 2 18.48 -30.40 -10.30
C ASN A 2 18.30 -28.94 -9.85
N LEU A 3 17.89 -28.07 -10.78
CA LEU A 3 17.58 -26.69 -10.44
C LEU A 3 16.18 -26.70 -9.84
N ASN A 4 16.10 -26.85 -8.52
CA ASN A 4 14.87 -26.61 -7.77
C ASN A 4 14.57 -25.10 -7.83
N THR A 5 13.94 -24.66 -8.92
CA THR A 5 13.54 -23.27 -9.11
C THR A 5 12.19 -23.05 -8.43
N HIS A 6 12.18 -22.20 -7.41
CA HIS A 6 10.94 -21.72 -6.83
C HIS A 6 10.22 -20.81 -7.82
N PRO A 7 8.87 -20.86 -7.93
CA PRO A 7 8.12 -19.88 -8.68
C PRO A 7 8.44 -18.47 -8.22
N THR A 8 8.52 -17.51 -9.16
CA THR A 8 8.81 -16.10 -8.85
C THR A 8 7.85 -15.53 -7.79
N THR A 9 6.60 -15.99 -7.78
CA THR A 9 5.60 -15.62 -6.76
C THR A 9 6.04 -15.99 -5.35
N GLU A 10 6.62 -17.18 -5.14
CA GLU A 10 7.10 -17.64 -3.84
C GLU A 10 8.31 -16.80 -3.38
N ILE A 11 9.20 -16.47 -4.33
CA ILE A 11 10.35 -15.59 -4.07
C ILE A 11 9.86 -14.19 -3.66
N ASN A 12 8.89 -13.63 -4.38
CA ASN A 12 8.34 -12.30 -4.10
C ASN A 12 7.63 -12.24 -2.74
N GLN A 13 6.86 -13.28 -2.39
CA GLN A 13 6.21 -13.38 -1.08
C GLN A 13 7.24 -13.42 0.05
N LYS A 14 8.27 -14.25 -0.09
CA LYS A 14 9.36 -14.35 0.88
C LYS A 14 10.12 -13.03 1.02
N ALA A 15 10.44 -12.38 -0.10
CA ALA A 15 11.12 -11.07 -0.09
C ALA A 15 10.28 -10.00 0.60
N THR A 16 8.98 -9.95 0.33
CA THR A 16 8.04 -9.02 0.98
C THR A 16 8.02 -9.20 2.49
N GLN A 17 7.95 -10.45 2.96
CA GLN A 17 7.95 -10.77 4.39
C GLN A 17 9.24 -10.28 5.06
N ILE A 18 10.40 -10.51 4.44
CA ILE A 18 11.70 -10.08 4.95
C ILE A 18 11.76 -8.55 5.02
N LEU A 19 11.35 -7.85 3.96
CA LEU A 19 11.39 -6.38 3.93
C LEU A 19 10.49 -5.79 5.01
N PHE A 20 9.26 -6.29 5.17
CA PHE A 20 8.38 -5.85 6.26
C PHE A 20 9.01 -6.03 7.65
N GLN A 21 9.71 -7.13 7.89
CA GLN A 21 10.38 -7.38 9.16
C GLN A 21 11.59 -6.46 9.40
N GLN A 22 12.33 -6.10 8.34
CA GLN A 22 13.60 -5.37 8.48
C GLN A 22 13.45 -3.85 8.44
N MET A 23 12.55 -3.33 7.61
CA MET A 23 12.39 -1.87 7.43
C MET A 23 10.97 -1.37 7.73
N GLY A 24 10.04 -2.27 8.05
CA GLY A 24 8.65 -1.91 8.29
C GLY A 24 7.85 -1.68 7.01
N VAL A 25 6.54 -1.57 7.20
CA VAL A 25 5.56 -1.55 6.09
C VAL A 25 5.71 -0.31 5.20
N VAL A 26 5.91 0.87 5.81
CA VAL A 26 5.99 2.14 5.08
C VAL A 26 7.19 2.16 4.13
N ASP A 27 8.40 1.85 4.63
CA ASP A 27 9.60 1.92 3.81
C ASP A 27 9.65 0.79 2.78
N THR A 28 9.07 -0.38 3.07
CA THR A 28 8.92 -1.48 2.10
C THR A 28 8.08 -1.05 0.88
N PHE A 29 6.94 -0.38 1.10
CA PHE A 29 6.12 0.10 -0.02
C PHE A 29 6.83 1.21 -0.81
N ARG A 30 7.53 2.13 -0.13
CA ARG A 30 8.34 3.16 -0.83
C ARG A 30 9.43 2.53 -1.67
N PHE A 31 10.06 1.45 -1.20
CA PHE A 31 11.04 0.68 -1.96
C PHE A 31 10.41 0.04 -3.22
N PHE A 32 9.26 -0.65 -3.09
CA PHE A 32 8.58 -1.24 -4.24
C PHE A 32 8.13 -0.21 -5.28
N ASN A 33 7.71 0.97 -4.84
CA ASN A 33 7.31 2.07 -5.73
C ASN A 33 8.48 2.66 -6.54
N GLN A 34 9.74 2.33 -6.23
CA GLN A 34 10.89 2.72 -7.08
C GLN A 34 10.97 1.88 -8.36
N PHE A 35 10.47 0.65 -8.32
CA PHE A 35 10.62 -0.32 -9.41
C PHE A 35 9.29 -0.65 -10.09
N THR A 36 8.18 -0.18 -9.52
CA THR A 36 6.82 -0.45 -10.00
C THR A 36 6.01 0.83 -9.99
N LEU A 37 5.06 0.96 -10.91
CA LEU A 37 4.10 2.07 -10.92
C LEU A 37 3.08 2.00 -9.76
N GLY A 38 3.19 0.98 -8.88
CA GLY A 38 2.13 0.59 -7.97
C GLY A 38 1.01 -0.16 -8.68
N SER A 39 -0.06 -0.46 -7.95
CA SER A 39 -1.28 -1.07 -8.47
C SER A 39 -2.49 -0.27 -8.01
N GLY A 40 -3.56 -0.27 -8.80
CA GLY A 40 -4.79 0.46 -8.50
C GLY A 40 -4.92 1.73 -9.35
N ASP A 41 -6.14 2.26 -9.38
CA ASP A 41 -6.46 3.50 -10.07
C ASP A 41 -6.97 4.48 -9.02
N TYR A 42 -6.04 5.09 -8.27
CA TYR A 42 -6.38 6.04 -7.20
C TYR A 42 -7.30 7.15 -7.71
N THR A 43 -7.17 7.56 -8.97
CA THR A 43 -8.07 8.56 -9.56
C THR A 43 -9.51 8.08 -9.54
N LYS A 44 -9.79 6.87 -10.02
CA LYS A 44 -11.14 6.27 -9.97
C LYS A 44 -11.59 5.94 -8.55
N GLU A 45 -10.71 5.35 -7.76
CA GLU A 45 -11.01 4.92 -6.39
C GLU A 45 -11.33 6.12 -5.48
N ARG A 46 -10.66 7.27 -5.67
CA ARG A 46 -10.94 8.51 -4.93
C ARG A 46 -12.38 8.96 -5.11
N HIS A 47 -12.92 8.88 -6.32
CA HIS A 47 -14.28 9.32 -6.62
C HIS A 47 -15.35 8.50 -5.89
N GLN A 48 -15.06 7.26 -5.47
CA GLN A 48 -16.04 6.39 -4.83
C GLN A 48 -16.41 6.80 -3.40
N TRP A 49 -15.54 7.55 -2.71
CA TRP A 49 -15.73 7.87 -1.29
C TRP A 49 -15.43 9.33 -0.94
N LEU A 50 -14.66 10.06 -1.76
CA LEU A 50 -14.25 11.43 -1.45
C LEU A 50 -15.17 12.49 -2.07
N ASP A 51 -15.81 12.20 -3.20
CA ASP A 51 -16.63 13.19 -3.92
C ASP A 51 -17.87 13.62 -3.12
N ASP A 52 -18.38 12.73 -2.26
CA ASP A 52 -19.53 12.99 -1.39
C ASP A 52 -19.16 13.72 -0.08
N LEU A 53 -17.87 13.98 0.17
CA LEU A 53 -17.40 14.62 1.40
C LEU A 53 -17.06 16.09 1.18
N SER A 54 -17.73 16.98 1.91
CA SER A 54 -17.30 18.37 1.98
C SER A 54 -16.11 18.55 2.92
N LEU A 55 -15.35 19.63 2.73
CA LEU A 55 -14.29 20.01 3.66
C LEU A 55 -14.82 20.18 5.10
N GLN A 56 -16.07 20.64 5.25
CA GLN A 56 -16.70 20.83 6.55
C GLN A 56 -16.93 19.48 7.24
N ASP A 57 -17.39 18.47 6.50
CA ASP A 57 -17.61 17.11 7.02
C ASP A 57 -16.29 16.48 7.49
N ILE A 58 -15.23 16.64 6.70
CA ILE A 58 -13.88 16.15 7.04
C ILE A 58 -13.37 16.81 8.33
N VAL A 59 -13.50 18.14 8.45
CA VAL A 59 -13.05 18.88 9.63
C VAL A 59 -13.87 18.51 10.88
N ALA A 60 -15.18 18.28 10.73
CA ALA A 60 -16.04 17.85 11.82
C ALA A 60 -15.62 16.48 12.35
N GLU A 61 -15.39 15.51 11.46
CA GLU A 61 -14.95 14.15 11.82
C GLU A 61 -13.60 14.15 12.57
N ILE A 62 -12.63 14.95 12.10
CA ILE A 62 -11.32 15.08 12.77
C ILE A 62 -11.47 15.61 14.20
N LYS A 63 -12.38 16.57 14.43
CA LYS A 63 -12.64 17.12 15.77
C LYS A 63 -13.31 16.10 16.67
N THR A 64 -14.29 15.35 16.15
CA THR A 64 -14.97 14.28 16.90
C THR A 64 -13.98 13.22 17.40
N ARG A 65 -13.03 12.80 16.56
CA ARG A 65 -12.03 11.78 16.93
C ARG A 65 -10.96 12.25 17.93
N ARG A 66 -10.82 13.56 18.14
CA ARG A 66 -9.86 14.14 19.09
C ARG A 66 -10.44 14.36 20.49
N ASN A 67 -11.76 14.31 20.63
CA ASN A 67 -12.47 14.37 21.91
C ASN A 67 -12.65 12.98 22.48
#